data_AF-A0A1G0GP19-F1
#
_entry.id   AF-A0A1G0GP19-F1
#
_cell.length_a   1.000
_cell.length_b   1.000
_cell.length_c   1.000
_cell.angle_alpha   90.00
_cell.angle_beta   90.00
_cell.angle_gamma   90.00
#
_symmetry.space_group_name_H-M   'P 1'
#
loop_
_entity.id
_entity.type
_entity.pdbx_description
1 polymer ?
#
loop_
_entity_poly.entity_id
_entity_poly.type
_entity_poly.pdbx_seq_one_letter_code
_entity_poly.pdbx_strand_id
1 'polypeptide(L)'
;MNLEQAKTYIQSADLSMVEDRLTYIDNWPRKKALQAVSVYRNYLYLLKKYPDQILPPSYEIDEAWHAHILFSRHYVKFCEELFGYYQHHDPHEMQQKDGGIQKLENLFENTQELYKKEFGDYLYHFKRRPWHIQKILRKISRGEQGK
;
A
#
# COMPACT_ATOMS: atom_id res chain seq x y z
N MET A 1 17.25 -7.89 -9.89
CA MET A 1 17.28 -6.46 -10.31
C MET A 1 17.84 -5.57 -9.18
N ASN A 2 18.74 -4.63 -9.48
CA ASN A 2 19.27 -3.65 -8.51
C ASN A 2 18.29 -2.47 -8.29
N LEU A 3 18.60 -1.54 -7.37
CA LEU A 3 17.67 -0.45 -7.00
C LEU A 3 17.38 0.56 -8.14
N GLU A 4 18.39 0.91 -8.94
CA GLU A 4 18.19 1.83 -10.07
C GLU A 4 17.30 1.20 -11.14
N GLN A 5 17.60 -0.05 -11.49
CA GLN A 5 16.77 -0.83 -12.40
C GLN A 5 15.35 -1.00 -11.85
N ALA A 6 15.19 -1.25 -10.55
CA ALA A 6 13.87 -1.37 -9.91
C ALA A 6 13.08 -0.07 -9.98
N LYS A 7 13.72 1.07 -9.75
CA LYS A 7 13.10 2.38 -9.90
C LYS A 7 12.64 2.62 -11.34
N THR A 8 13.48 2.33 -12.33
CA THR A 8 13.11 2.42 -13.74
C THR A 8 11.95 1.50 -14.09
N TYR A 9 12.01 0.23 -13.66
CA TYR A 9 10.95 -0.76 -13.88
C TYR A 9 9.62 -0.27 -13.30
N ILE A 10 9.61 0.11 -12.03
CA ILE A 10 8.42 0.64 -11.33
C ILE A 10 7.85 1.84 -12.07
N GLN A 11 8.66 2.79 -12.55
CA GLN A 11 8.14 3.99 -13.24
C GLN A 11 7.61 3.68 -14.64
N SER A 12 8.21 2.70 -15.34
CA SER A 12 7.79 2.29 -16.69
C SER A 12 6.59 1.34 -16.71
N ALA A 13 6.27 0.70 -15.57
CA ALA A 13 5.21 -0.29 -15.50
C ALA A 13 3.84 0.32 -15.81
N ASP A 14 3.07 -0.37 -16.65
CA ASP A 14 1.68 -0.04 -16.89
C ASP A 14 0.86 -0.35 -15.64
N LEU A 15 0.32 0.69 -15.00
CA LEU A 15 -0.61 0.59 -13.88
C LEU A 15 -1.94 1.29 -14.22
N SER A 16 -2.21 1.53 -15.51
CA SER A 16 -3.46 2.16 -15.97
C SER A 16 -4.69 1.36 -15.52
N MET A 17 -4.59 0.02 -15.48
CA MET A 17 -5.66 -0.84 -14.98
C MET A 17 -6.00 -0.60 -13.50
N VAL A 18 -5.00 -0.23 -12.70
CA VAL A 18 -5.19 0.13 -11.28
C VAL A 18 -5.92 1.48 -11.19
N GLU A 19 -5.48 2.47 -11.97
CA GLU A 19 -6.13 3.79 -12.04
C GLU A 19 -7.59 3.68 -12.51
N ASP A 20 -7.83 2.88 -13.55
CA ASP A 20 -9.16 2.67 -14.13
C ASP A 20 -10.07 1.92 -13.15
N ARG A 21 -9.56 0.90 -12.43
CA ARG A 21 -10.32 0.24 -11.37
C ARG A 21 -10.73 1.25 -10.31
N LEU A 22 -9.78 2.02 -9.76
CA LEU A 22 -10.07 3.01 -8.71
C LEU A 22 -11.08 4.06 -9.20
N THR A 23 -10.94 4.51 -10.44
CA THR A 23 -11.79 5.56 -11.01
C THR A 23 -13.19 5.07 -11.33
N TYR A 24 -13.32 3.97 -12.07
CA TYR A 24 -14.60 3.56 -12.67
C TYR A 24 -15.35 2.51 -11.85
N ILE A 25 -14.64 1.68 -11.07
CA ILE A 25 -15.27 0.64 -10.25
C ILE A 25 -15.49 1.15 -8.82
N ASP A 26 -14.48 1.76 -8.20
CA ASP A 26 -14.63 2.29 -6.84
C ASP A 26 -15.10 3.74 -6.79
N ASN A 27 -15.31 4.36 -7.96
CA ASN A 27 -15.85 5.70 -8.12
C ASN A 27 -14.99 6.79 -7.45
N TRP A 28 -13.66 6.65 -7.48
CA TRP A 28 -12.76 7.70 -7.01
C TRP A 28 -12.67 8.83 -8.05
N PRO A 29 -12.54 10.10 -7.62
CA PRO A 29 -12.14 11.15 -8.56
C PRO A 29 -10.83 10.78 -9.26
N ARG A 30 -10.77 10.88 -10.59
CA ARG A 30 -9.59 10.47 -11.38
C ARG A 30 -8.27 11.04 -10.85
N LYS A 31 -8.28 12.32 -10.44
CA LYS A 31 -7.13 12.99 -9.81
C LYS A 31 -6.64 12.25 -8.55
N LYS A 32 -7.56 11.76 -7.72
CA LYS A 32 -7.24 10.98 -6.52
C LYS A 32 -6.67 9.61 -6.88
N ALA A 33 -7.24 8.93 -7.88
CA ALA A 33 -6.72 7.65 -8.36
C ALA A 33 -5.28 7.78 -8.90
N LEU A 34 -5.00 8.81 -9.70
CA LEU A 34 -3.65 9.14 -10.17
C LEU A 34 -2.67 9.37 -9.00
N GLN A 35 -3.09 10.12 -7.98
CA GLN A 35 -2.29 10.33 -6.78
C GLN A 35 -2.03 9.03 -6.02
N ALA A 36 -3.04 8.16 -5.87
CA ALA A 36 -2.92 6.87 -5.22
C ALA A 36 -1.92 5.95 -5.93
N VAL A 37 -1.99 5.88 -7.27
CA VAL A 37 -1.04 5.08 -8.06
C VAL A 37 0.38 5.67 -8.00
N SER A 38 0.52 7.00 -7.97
CA SER A 38 1.83 7.64 -7.76
C SER A 38 2.46 7.26 -6.42
N VAL A 39 1.73 7.37 -5.31
CA VAL A 39 2.26 6.99 -3.99
C VAL A 39 2.45 5.47 -3.85
N TYR A 40 1.65 4.65 -4.56
CA TYR A 40 1.83 3.21 -4.63
C TYR A 40 3.14 2.82 -5.34
N ARG A 41 3.50 3.49 -6.44
CA ARG A 41 4.82 3.31 -7.09
C ARG A 41 5.97 3.59 -6.12
N ASN A 42 5.89 4.68 -5.39
CA ASN A 42 6.88 5.02 -4.37
C ASN A 42 6.95 3.97 -3.26
N TYR A 43 5.81 3.45 -2.83
CA TYR A 43 5.73 2.39 -1.83
C TYR A 43 6.32 1.05 -2.30
N LEU A 44 6.11 0.66 -3.57
CA LEU A 44 6.75 -0.52 -4.16
C LEU A 44 8.28 -0.43 -4.12
N TYR A 45 8.83 0.77 -4.32
CA TYR A 45 10.26 1.01 -4.16
C TYR A 45 10.71 0.86 -2.70
N LEU A 46 9.93 1.34 -1.73
CA LEU A 46 10.24 1.14 -0.30
C LEU A 46 10.28 -0.34 0.06
N LEU A 47 9.29 -1.13 -0.38
CA LEU A 47 9.27 -2.59 -0.18
C LEU A 47 10.52 -3.25 -0.77
N LYS A 48 10.96 -2.80 -1.96
CA LYS A 48 12.17 -3.34 -2.60
C LYS A 48 13.45 -2.96 -1.86
N LYS A 49 13.54 -1.72 -1.37
CA LYS A 49 14.75 -1.18 -0.72
C LYS A 49 14.89 -1.66 0.73
N TYR A 50 13.78 -1.90 1.41
CA TYR A 50 13.73 -2.24 2.82
C TYR A 50 13.00 -3.57 3.06
N PRO A 51 13.48 -4.69 2.49
CA PRO A 51 12.76 -5.98 2.54
C PRO A 51 12.59 -6.53 3.97
N ASP A 52 13.47 -6.13 4.90
CA ASP A 52 13.42 -6.59 6.29
C ASP A 52 12.55 -5.71 7.20
N GLN A 53 11.94 -4.65 6.67
CA GLN A 53 11.10 -3.72 7.42
C GLN A 53 9.62 -4.05 7.25
N ILE A 54 8.85 -3.95 8.34
CA ILE A 54 7.39 -4.01 8.28
C ILE A 54 6.90 -2.60 7.96
N LEU A 55 6.32 -2.43 6.77
CA LEU A 55 5.86 -1.12 6.29
C LEU A 55 4.34 -1.13 6.12
N PRO A 56 3.54 -0.62 7.07
CA PRO A 56 2.12 -0.40 6.84
C PRO A 56 1.85 0.58 5.69
N PRO A 57 0.97 0.23 4.72
CA PRO A 57 0.57 1.16 3.69
C PRO A 57 -0.38 2.24 4.24
N SER A 58 -0.43 3.40 3.57
CA SER A 58 -1.53 4.35 3.76
C SER A 58 -2.81 3.81 3.10
N TYR A 59 -3.97 4.44 3.35
CA TYR A 59 -5.23 4.01 2.75
C TYR A 59 -5.19 3.96 1.21
N GLU A 60 -4.65 4.99 0.58
CA GLU A 60 -4.55 5.10 -0.88
C GLU A 60 -3.61 4.05 -1.47
N ILE A 61 -2.49 3.80 -0.80
CA ILE A 61 -1.53 2.75 -1.19
C ILE A 61 -2.20 1.39 -1.09
N ASP A 62 -2.91 1.13 0.02
CA ASP A 62 -3.59 -0.14 0.29
C ASP A 62 -4.68 -0.44 -0.78
N GLU A 63 -5.49 0.55 -1.13
CA GLU A 63 -6.52 0.42 -2.18
C GLU A 63 -5.92 0.22 -3.59
N ALA A 64 -4.84 0.93 -3.91
CA ALA A 64 -4.12 0.72 -5.18
C ALA A 64 -3.47 -0.66 -5.24
N TRP A 65 -2.94 -1.15 -4.12
CA TRP A 65 -2.36 -2.48 -4.02
C TRP A 65 -3.41 -3.58 -4.16
N HIS A 66 -4.54 -3.46 -3.46
CA HIS A 66 -5.69 -4.36 -3.63
C HIS A 66 -6.16 -4.43 -5.09
N ALA A 67 -6.29 -3.26 -5.74
CA ALA A 67 -6.63 -3.19 -7.15
C ALA A 67 -5.63 -3.93 -8.03
N HIS A 68 -4.32 -3.76 -7.80
CA HIS A 68 -3.27 -4.42 -8.58
C HIS A 68 -3.33 -5.95 -8.44
N ILE A 69 -3.55 -6.46 -7.23
CA ILE A 69 -3.67 -7.91 -6.95
C ILE A 69 -4.80 -8.56 -7.77
N LEU A 70 -5.91 -7.85 -7.99
CA LEU A 70 -7.04 -8.37 -8.79
C LEU A 70 -6.68 -8.63 -10.25
N PHE A 71 -5.67 -7.92 -10.79
CA PHE A 71 -5.10 -8.21 -12.10
C PHE A 71 -4.04 -9.31 -12.00
N SER A 72 -4.43 -10.47 -11.48
CA SER A 72 -3.53 -11.51 -10.95
C SER A 72 -2.40 -11.93 -11.88
N ARG A 73 -2.66 -12.12 -13.19
CA ARG A 73 -1.61 -12.45 -14.18
C ARG A 73 -0.57 -11.34 -14.32
N HIS A 74 -1.02 -10.09 -14.34
CA HIS A 74 -0.14 -8.93 -14.38
C HIS A 74 0.65 -8.81 -13.07
N TYR A 75 -0.04 -8.91 -11.94
CA TYR A 75 0.55 -8.77 -10.61
C TYR A 75 1.64 -9.83 -10.33
N VAL A 76 1.36 -11.11 -10.63
CA VAL A 76 2.36 -12.19 -10.46
C VAL A 76 3.62 -11.91 -11.29
N LYS A 77 3.46 -11.54 -12.57
CA LYS A 77 4.60 -11.20 -13.43
C LYS A 77 5.34 -9.98 -12.91
N PHE A 78 4.61 -8.93 -12.52
CA PHE A 78 5.18 -7.71 -11.97
C PHE A 78 6.02 -7.99 -10.71
N CYS A 79 5.50 -8.82 -9.81
CA CYS A 79 6.20 -9.22 -8.59
C CYS A 79 7.46 -10.04 -8.88
N GLU A 80 7.39 -10.99 -9.81
CA GLU A 80 8.55 -11.80 -10.20
C GLU A 80 9.67 -10.93 -10.75
N GLU A 81 9.35 -9.98 -11.64
CA GLU A 81 10.35 -9.06 -12.21
C GLU A 81 10.93 -8.11 -11.15
N LEU A 82 10.08 -7.52 -10.31
CA LEU A 82 10.49 -6.51 -9.34
C LEU A 82 11.20 -7.12 -8.13
N PHE A 83 10.56 -8.09 -7.49
CA PHE A 83 10.98 -8.67 -6.22
C PHE A 83 11.74 -9.99 -6.39
N GLY A 84 11.44 -10.76 -7.45
CA GLY A 84 11.91 -12.14 -7.61
C GLY A 84 11.07 -13.17 -6.85
N TYR A 85 9.90 -12.75 -6.36
CA TYR A 85 8.94 -13.57 -5.64
C TYR A 85 7.58 -12.86 -5.61
N TYR A 86 6.51 -13.60 -5.29
CA TYR A 86 5.19 -13.01 -5.09
C TYR A 86 5.16 -12.17 -3.79
N GLN A 87 5.01 -10.84 -3.93
CA GLN A 87 4.88 -9.97 -2.76
C GLN A 87 3.47 -10.12 -2.18
N HIS A 88 3.36 -10.85 -1.07
CA HIS A 88 2.09 -11.08 -0.40
C HIS A 88 1.55 -9.81 0.26
N HIS A 89 0.23 -9.67 0.24
CA HIS A 89 -0.53 -8.74 1.08
C HIS A 89 -1.34 -9.60 2.05
N ASP A 90 -0.92 -9.66 3.31
CA ASP A 90 -1.64 -10.35 4.39
C ASP A 90 -2.19 -9.32 5.38
N PRO A 91 -3.52 -9.11 5.42
CA PRO A 91 -4.18 -8.22 6.39
C PRO A 91 -3.90 -8.59 7.87
N HIS A 92 -3.51 -9.83 8.14
CA HIS A 92 -3.29 -10.36 9.48
C HIS A 92 -1.82 -10.34 9.90
N GLU A 93 -0.85 -10.21 8.98
CA GLU A 93 0.59 -10.15 9.32
C GLU A 93 0.90 -9.06 10.36
N MET A 94 0.12 -7.98 10.32
CA MET A 94 0.26 -6.83 11.21
C MET A 94 -0.54 -6.99 12.52
N GLN A 95 -1.52 -7.89 12.55
CA GLN A 95 -2.33 -8.20 13.72
C GLN A 95 -1.71 -9.30 14.60
N GLN A 96 -1.00 -10.24 13.98
CA GLN A 96 -0.44 -11.42 14.66
C GLN A 96 0.82 -11.13 15.49
N LYS A 97 1.42 -9.95 15.35
CA LYS A 97 2.58 -9.54 16.16
C LYS A 97 2.11 -8.67 17.32
N ASP A 98 1.73 -9.29 18.44
CA ASP A 98 1.45 -8.72 19.77
C ASP A 98 1.83 -7.23 19.94
N GLY A 99 0.83 -6.37 20.14
CA GLY A 99 1.05 -4.94 20.41
C GLY A 99 -0.08 -3.96 20.08
N GLY A 100 -1.18 -4.43 19.48
CA GLY A 100 -2.39 -3.61 19.26
C GLY A 100 -2.20 -2.38 18.35
N ILE A 101 -3.12 -1.42 18.44
CA ILE A 101 -3.19 -0.23 17.57
C ILE A 101 -1.93 0.65 17.68
N GLN A 102 -1.38 0.82 18.88
CA GLN A 102 -0.20 1.68 19.12
C GLN A 102 1.03 1.21 18.34
N LYS A 103 1.23 -0.11 18.25
CA LYS A 103 2.33 -0.69 17.46
C LYS A 103 2.14 -0.42 15.97
N LEU A 104 0.91 -0.48 15.46
CA LEU A 104 0.62 -0.15 14.07
C LEU A 104 0.88 1.33 13.76
N GLU A 105 0.57 2.23 14.69
CA GLU A 105 0.87 3.66 14.55
C GLU A 105 2.38 3.90 14.46
N ASN A 106 3.16 3.31 15.36
CA ASN A 106 4.63 3.42 15.34
C ASN A 106 5.24 2.83 14.05
N LEU A 107 4.72 1.69 13.57
CA LEU A 107 5.16 1.09 12.31
C LEU A 107 4.83 1.99 11.10
N PHE A 108 3.67 2.65 11.12
CA PHE A 108 3.29 3.58 10.06
C PHE A 108 4.15 4.85 10.11
N GLU A 109 4.52 5.32 11.30
CA GLU A 109 5.49 6.41 11.46
C GLU A 109 6.86 6.05 10.89
N ASN A 110 7.34 4.81 11.08
CA ASN A 110 8.54 4.33 10.40
C ASN A 110 8.37 4.36 8.86
N THR A 111 7.22 3.95 8.34
CA THR A 111 6.93 4.02 6.89
C THR A 111 6.97 5.47 6.39
N GLN A 112 6.40 6.40 7.15
CA GLN A 112 6.41 7.83 6.85
C GLN A 112 7.81 8.42 6.81
N GLU A 113 8.67 8.08 7.77
CA GLU A 113 10.04 8.56 7.83
C GLU A 113 10.90 8.00 6.70
N LEU A 114 10.73 6.71 6.35
CA LEU A 114 11.37 6.13 5.17
C LEU A 114 10.88 6.76 3.87
N TYR A 115 9.57 7.02 3.76
CA TYR A 115 9.01 7.69 2.59
C TYR A 115 9.58 9.11 2.44
N LYS A 116 9.63 9.90 3.50
CA LYS A 116 10.26 11.23 3.48
C LYS A 116 11.73 11.17 3.14
N LYS A 117 12.47 10.21 3.69
CA LYS A 117 13.88 10.02 3.39
C LYS A 117 14.12 9.78 1.90
N GLU A 118 13.27 9.00 1.25
CA GLU A 118 13.46 8.62 -0.16
C GLU A 118 12.85 9.60 -1.16
N PHE A 119 11.79 10.32 -0.79
CA PHE A 119 11.01 11.14 -1.72
C PHE A 119 10.87 12.61 -1.33
N GLY A 120 11.36 13.01 -0.15
CA GLY A 120 11.36 14.40 0.32
C GLY A 120 10.01 14.94 0.79
N ASP A 121 8.96 14.12 0.80
CA ASP A 121 7.60 14.50 1.21
C ASP A 121 7.02 13.46 2.17
N TYR A 122 5.92 13.77 2.86
CA TYR A 122 5.18 12.82 3.67
C TYR A 122 3.94 12.30 2.92
N LEU A 123 3.41 11.14 3.32
CA LEU A 123 2.12 10.64 2.84
C LEU A 123 0.92 11.48 3.35
N TYR A 124 1.15 12.62 4.00
CA TYR A 124 0.12 13.49 4.58
C TYR A 124 -0.61 14.34 3.51
N HIS A 125 -1.53 13.71 2.79
CA HIS A 125 -2.71 14.38 2.22
C HIS A 125 -3.98 13.53 2.28
N PHE A 126 -3.97 12.42 3.01
CA PHE A 126 -5.07 11.47 3.00
C PHE A 126 -5.21 10.76 4.37
N LYS A 127 -6.43 10.33 4.72
CA LYS A 127 -6.90 10.08 6.10
C LYS A 127 -5.90 9.27 6.95
N ARG A 128 -5.55 9.81 8.13
CA ARG A 128 -4.59 9.29 9.15
C ARG A 128 -4.85 7.87 9.69
N ARG A 129 -5.87 7.14 9.22
CA ARG A 129 -6.20 5.82 9.77
C ARG A 129 -6.20 4.77 8.67
N PRO A 130 -5.36 3.72 8.75
CA PRO A 130 -5.43 2.54 7.88
C PRO A 130 -6.87 2.01 7.78
N TRP A 131 -7.31 1.55 6.61
CA TRP A 131 -8.70 1.11 6.40
C TRP A 131 -9.13 0.02 7.37
N HIS A 132 -8.24 -0.91 7.73
CA HIS A 132 -8.52 -1.93 8.74
C HIS A 132 -8.89 -1.31 10.09
N ILE A 133 -8.21 -0.24 10.51
CA ILE A 133 -8.54 0.51 11.73
C ILE A 133 -9.88 1.26 11.54
N GLN A 134 -10.11 1.90 10.39
CA GLN A 134 -11.40 2.54 10.12
C GLN A 134 -12.56 1.55 10.09
N LYS A 135 -12.34 0.33 9.59
CA LYS A 135 -13.32 -0.76 9.51
C LYS A 135 -13.59 -1.36 10.89
N ILE A 136 -12.55 -1.59 11.69
CA ILE A 136 -12.68 -2.02 13.11
C ILE A 136 -13.46 -0.97 13.90
N LEU A 137 -13.09 0.30 13.79
CA LEU A 137 -13.80 1.39 14.48
C LEU A 137 -15.25 1.53 14.00
N ARG A 138 -15.52 1.34 12.71
CA ARG A 138 -16.89 1.29 12.16
C ARG A 138 -17.70 0.14 12.76
N LYS A 139 -17.12 -1.06 12.90
CA LYS A 139 -17.77 -2.20 13.55
C LYS A 139 -18.06 -1.93 15.03
N ILE A 140 -17.08 -1.38 15.76
CA ILE A 140 -17.23 -0.97 17.17
C ILE A 140 -18.33 0.08 17.32
N SER A 141 -18.37 1.11 16.46
CA SER A 141 -19.40 2.15 16.49
C SER A 141 -20.81 1.65 16.13
N ARG A 142 -20.92 0.49 15.46
CA ARG A 142 -22.18 -0.16 15.09
C ARG A 142 -22.64 -1.21 16.11
N GLY A 143 -21.89 -1.41 17.20
CA GLY A 143 -22.22 -2.43 18.21
C GLY A 143 -22.04 -3.87 17.75
N GLU A 144 -21.39 -4.10 16.61
CA GLU A 144 -21.15 -5.44 16.08
C GLU A 144 -19.88 -6.01 16.73
N GLN A 145 -20.01 -6.57 17.93
CA GLN A 145 -18.98 -7.46 18.47
C GLN A 145 -19.04 -8.80 17.71
N GLY A 146 -17.88 -9.26 17.26
CA GLY A 146 -17.73 -10.50 16.49
C GLY A 146 -18.23 -11.72 17.27
N LYS A 147 -18.93 -12.60 16.56
CA LYS A 147 -19.11 -14.00 16.96
C LYS A 147 -17.81 -14.76 16.76
#